data_AF-A0A016VYV6-F1
#
_entry.id   AF-A0A016VYV6-F1
#
_cell.length_a   1.000
_cell.length_b   1.000
_cell.length_c   1.000
_cell.angle_alpha   90.00
_cell.angle_beta   90.00
_cell.angle_gamma   90.00
#
_symmetry.space_group_name_H-M   'P 1'
#
loop_
_entity.id
_entity.type
_entity.pdbx_description
1 polymer ?
#
loop_
_entity_poly.entity_id
_entity_poly.type
_entity_poly.pdbx_seq_one_letter_code
_entity_poly.pdbx_strand_id
1 'polypeptide(L)'
;MSIPCPPPPGEETADQSGSQGKKIRIGICAMNRKATSKPMRAIMSKIVDYYKDWLDYFIFPESVILHEPVDRWPLCDCLISFHSTDFPLHKAIEYVKLRKPYVINDLKRQYDLLDRRKVFRTLAKEGIEHPRHGVLMRSDSNEEDGVLVEHNDHIEVNGMVFNKPFVEKPVSAEDHNIYIYYPSSVGGGSQRLFRKINNRSSWYSPVSEVRKDGSYIYEDFIPADGTDVKVYAVGPYYAHAEARKAPGLDGKVERDADGKEVRYPVILSHKEKMIARRVVLAFGQTVCGFDLLRANGKSYVCDVNGFSFVKTSTKYYEDTAKILGNTIMRRLATTMSVRIPYQMPVGEQEAPPLLDLGLGEDPPFVSTPSGKLMELRCVLAVIRHGDRTPKQKMKVIVHDERFFALFKKYDGFKKNEIKMKRPNQLMEVLELAREILAEHITMRNTLLASMEDFEDTGDECARLEHELEQVEEGIKRWDQMRAVLEMYDMHQRECIEYEESASDIDNSKECPPKHRLVMECRLDSAGEESHSSEGSESEEGSTETVWGAVERYSPVAIQTA
;
A
#
# COMPACT_ATOMS: atom_id res chain seq x y z
N MET A 1 74.00 18.99 63.03
CA MET A 1 73.03 17.92 62.74
C MET A 1 71.66 18.50 63.02
N SER A 2 71.00 18.96 61.97
CA SER A 2 69.78 19.76 62.05
C SER A 2 68.66 18.96 61.39
N ILE A 3 67.65 18.62 62.18
CA ILE A 3 66.49 17.81 61.82
C ILE A 3 65.54 18.70 60.99
N PRO A 4 65.18 18.36 59.74
CA PRO A 4 64.21 19.13 58.97
C PRO A 4 62.77 18.81 59.35
N CYS A 5 61.93 19.85 59.41
CA CYS A 5 60.48 19.79 59.62
C CYS A 5 59.72 19.10 58.46
N PRO A 6 58.51 18.57 58.72
CA PRO A 6 57.69 17.89 57.72
C PRO A 6 57.05 18.86 56.71
N PRO A 7 56.74 18.40 55.47
CA PRO A 7 56.11 19.20 54.43
C PRO A 7 54.62 19.48 54.72
N PRO A 8 54.03 20.53 54.10
CA PRO A 8 52.64 20.92 54.31
C PRO A 8 51.66 19.89 53.71
N PRO A 9 50.40 19.83 54.20
CA PRO A 9 49.41 18.87 53.73
C PRO A 9 49.09 19.11 52.26
N GLY A 10 49.15 18.02 51.50
CA GLY A 10 48.96 18.00 50.05
C GLY A 10 47.57 18.48 49.63
N GLU A 11 47.56 19.12 48.47
CA GLU A 11 46.36 19.37 47.67
C GLU A 11 45.60 18.05 47.52
N GLU A 12 44.42 17.99 48.13
CA GLU A 12 43.42 16.98 47.80
C GLU A 12 43.12 17.13 46.31
N THR A 13 43.47 16.07 45.57
CA THR A 13 43.07 15.89 44.19
C THR A 13 41.56 16.04 44.12
N ALA A 14 41.10 17.17 43.59
CA ALA A 14 39.72 17.38 43.23
C ALA A 14 39.32 16.24 42.29
N ASP A 15 38.52 15.34 42.84
CA ASP A 15 37.93 14.22 42.14
C ASP A 15 37.09 14.82 41.00
N GLN A 16 37.63 14.78 39.78
CA GLN A 16 36.95 15.18 38.55
C GLN A 16 35.88 14.13 38.22
N SER A 17 34.90 13.97 39.10
CA SER A 17 33.62 13.37 38.75
C SER A 17 32.85 14.44 37.97
N GLY A 18 33.10 14.48 36.67
CA GLY A 18 32.39 15.36 35.74
C GLY A 18 30.88 15.24 35.97
N SER A 19 30.25 16.36 36.30
CA SER A 19 28.81 16.52 36.32
C SER A 19 28.26 16.14 34.94
N GLN A 20 27.88 14.87 34.76
CA GLN A 20 27.04 14.49 33.63
C GLN A 20 25.72 15.21 33.81
N GLY A 21 25.47 16.22 32.97
CA GLY A 21 24.21 16.95 32.97
C GLY A 21 23.02 16.00 32.93
N LYS A 22 21.95 16.33 33.67
CA LYS A 22 20.73 15.53 33.71
C LYS A 22 20.20 15.32 32.28
N LYS A 23 20.16 14.07 31.81
CA LYS A 23 19.60 13.71 30.50
C LYS A 23 18.09 13.93 30.48
N ILE A 24 17.57 14.37 29.34
CA ILE A 24 16.14 14.41 29.04
C ILE A 24 15.64 12.98 28.89
N ARG A 25 14.59 12.64 29.65
CA ARG A 25 14.01 11.30 29.65
C ARG A 25 12.76 11.24 28.77
N ILE A 26 12.80 10.41 27.74
CA ILE A 26 11.69 10.14 26.82
C ILE A 26 10.90 8.93 27.34
N GLY A 27 9.67 9.15 27.77
CA GLY A 27 8.74 8.11 28.19
C GLY A 27 7.92 7.59 27.02
N ILE A 28 7.96 6.28 26.76
CA ILE A 28 7.09 5.61 25.79
C ILE A 28 5.92 4.99 26.55
N CYS A 29 4.73 5.54 26.38
CA CYS A 29 3.50 5.09 27.03
C CYS A 29 2.50 4.60 25.96
N ALA A 30 2.56 3.31 25.67
CA ALA A 30 1.68 2.61 24.73
C ALA A 30 1.62 1.13 25.14
N MET A 31 0.68 0.37 24.60
CA MET A 31 0.63 -1.09 24.81
C MET A 31 1.95 -1.76 24.39
N ASN A 32 2.37 -2.78 25.12
CA ASN A 32 3.69 -3.40 25.01
C ASN A 32 4.00 -3.88 23.59
N ARG A 33 3.00 -4.45 22.89
CA ARG A 33 3.11 -4.87 21.48
C ARG A 33 3.54 -3.73 20.56
N LYS A 34 3.12 -2.50 20.84
CA LYS A 34 3.46 -1.30 20.07
C LYS A 34 4.77 -0.68 20.56
N ALA A 35 4.94 -0.56 21.88
CA ALA A 35 6.12 0.03 22.51
C ALA A 35 7.42 -0.76 22.24
N THR A 36 7.35 -2.08 22.05
CA THR A 36 8.51 -2.95 21.79
C THR A 36 8.64 -3.38 20.31
N SER A 37 7.79 -2.83 19.45
CA SER A 37 7.79 -3.17 18.01
C SER A 37 9.16 -2.89 17.36
N LYS A 38 9.51 -3.65 16.32
CA LYS A 38 10.78 -3.48 15.58
C LYS A 38 11.03 -2.03 15.13
N PRO A 39 10.05 -1.31 14.54
CA PRO A 39 10.21 0.10 14.18
C PRO A 39 10.48 0.99 15.40
N MET A 40 9.73 0.79 16.50
CA MET A 40 9.91 1.59 17.72
C MET A 40 11.31 1.43 18.29
N ARG A 41 11.77 0.18 18.48
CA ARG A 41 13.12 -0.10 18.97
C ARG A 41 14.20 0.48 18.05
N ALA A 42 14.07 0.30 16.74
CA ALA A 42 15.04 0.81 15.77
C ALA A 42 15.17 2.35 15.81
N ILE A 43 14.04 3.06 15.89
CA ILE A 43 14.04 4.53 15.98
C ILE A 43 14.62 5.00 17.31
N MET A 44 14.20 4.40 18.43
CA MET A 44 14.65 4.82 19.76
C MET A 44 16.13 4.51 20.02
N SER A 45 16.62 3.36 19.55
CA SER A 45 18.06 3.06 19.56
C SER A 45 18.85 4.11 18.78
N LYS A 46 18.41 4.51 17.58
CA LYS A 46 19.07 5.57 16.80
C LYS A 46 19.02 6.94 17.50
N ILE A 47 17.94 7.26 18.22
CA ILE A 47 17.88 8.48 19.04
C ILE A 47 18.97 8.44 20.13
N VAL A 48 19.12 7.31 20.83
CA VAL A 48 20.19 7.17 21.83
C VAL A 48 21.56 7.23 21.19
N ASP A 49 21.76 6.62 20.01
CA ASP A 49 23.05 6.65 19.31
C ASP A 49 23.45 8.09 18.89
N TYR A 50 22.49 8.87 18.38
CA TYR A 50 22.76 10.23 17.91
C TYR A 50 22.84 11.28 19.03
N TYR A 51 22.18 11.04 20.16
CA TYR A 51 22.04 12.04 21.23
C TYR A 51 22.39 11.49 22.61
N LYS A 52 23.30 10.50 22.69
CA LYS A 52 23.62 9.71 23.89
C LYS A 52 23.89 10.54 25.15
N ASP A 53 24.46 11.73 24.99
CA ASP A 53 24.83 12.62 26.10
C ASP A 53 23.65 13.43 26.65
N TRP A 54 22.57 13.56 25.88
CA TRP A 54 21.43 14.43 26.21
C TRP A 54 20.09 13.70 26.34
N LEU A 55 19.86 12.65 25.57
CA LEU A 55 18.59 11.93 25.51
C LEU A 55 18.75 10.51 26.02
N ASP A 56 17.77 10.07 26.79
CA ASP A 56 17.57 8.67 27.15
C ASP A 56 16.08 8.32 27.04
N TYR A 57 15.74 7.05 26.85
CA TYR A 57 14.34 6.62 26.76
C TYR A 57 14.06 5.41 27.63
N PHE A 58 12.80 5.27 28.02
CA PHE A 58 12.33 4.08 28.71
C PHE A 58 10.85 3.82 28.38
N ILE A 59 10.46 2.56 28.49
CA ILE A 59 9.09 2.12 28.22
C ILE A 59 8.33 2.01 29.54
N PHE A 60 7.12 2.57 29.58
CA PHE A 60 6.24 2.44 30.73
C PHE A 60 5.77 0.97 30.79
N PRO A 61 5.91 0.27 31.93
CA PRO A 61 5.43 -1.09 32.04
C PRO A 61 3.92 -1.17 31.78
N GLU A 62 3.49 -2.13 30.96
CA GLU A 62 2.06 -2.27 30.61
C GLU A 62 1.18 -2.50 31.84
N SER A 63 1.65 -3.27 32.82
CA SER A 63 0.96 -3.47 34.10
C SER A 63 0.73 -2.16 34.86
N VAL A 64 1.68 -1.23 34.81
CA VAL A 64 1.56 0.11 35.43
C VAL A 64 0.55 0.95 34.65
N ILE A 65 0.57 0.91 33.32
CA ILE A 65 -0.39 1.62 32.46
C ILE A 65 -1.82 1.15 32.76
N LEU A 66 -2.04 -0.15 32.89
CA LEU A 66 -3.38 -0.72 33.10
C LEU A 66 -3.85 -0.57 34.55
N HIS A 67 -3.04 -0.98 35.53
CA HIS A 67 -3.52 -1.21 36.89
C HIS A 67 -3.17 -0.10 37.89
N GLU A 68 -2.05 0.60 37.72
CA GLU A 68 -1.63 1.63 38.69
C GLU A 68 -2.26 3.00 38.38
N PRO A 69 -2.57 3.82 39.40
CA PRO A 69 -3.00 5.20 39.21
C PRO A 69 -1.87 6.06 38.62
N VAL A 70 -2.25 7.14 37.92
CA VAL A 70 -1.35 7.93 37.07
C VAL A 70 -0.27 8.71 37.84
N ASP A 71 -0.48 8.93 39.13
CA ASP A 71 0.50 9.53 40.03
C ASP A 71 1.69 8.61 40.31
N ARG A 72 1.50 7.28 40.23
CA ARG A 72 2.57 6.28 40.37
C ARG A 72 3.32 5.98 39.08
N TRP A 73 2.89 6.53 37.96
CA TRP A 73 3.55 6.30 36.68
C TRP A 73 4.95 6.93 36.67
N PRO A 74 5.91 6.35 35.92
CA PRO A 74 7.25 6.91 35.81
C PRO A 74 7.27 8.36 35.33
N LEU A 75 8.23 9.15 35.80
CA LEU A 75 8.43 10.54 35.37
C LEU A 75 9.23 10.61 34.06
N CYS A 76 8.76 11.43 33.13
CA CYS A 76 9.46 11.74 31.88
C CYS A 76 9.38 13.24 31.58
N ASP A 77 10.36 13.74 30.82
CA ASP A 77 10.40 15.13 30.35
C ASP A 77 9.69 15.26 28.99
N CYS A 78 9.74 14.20 28.19
CA CYS A 78 9.05 14.06 26.91
C CYS A 78 8.21 12.79 26.90
N LEU A 79 6.97 12.85 26.41
CA LEU A 79 6.05 11.73 26.33
C LEU A 79 5.72 11.41 24.87
N ILE A 80 5.99 10.17 24.48
CA ILE A 80 5.47 9.55 23.25
C ILE A 80 4.39 8.57 23.68
N SER A 81 3.14 8.92 23.39
CA SER A 81 1.99 8.10 23.76
C SER A 81 0.90 8.17 22.70
N PHE A 82 0.27 7.03 22.45
CA PHE A 82 -0.73 6.88 21.40
C PHE A 82 -1.67 5.72 21.67
N HIS A 83 -2.92 5.90 21.26
CA HIS A 83 -3.97 4.92 21.38
C HIS A 83 -3.73 3.68 20.51
N SER A 84 -4.09 2.54 21.06
CA SER A 84 -4.34 1.29 20.35
C SER A 84 -5.41 0.53 21.11
N THR A 85 -5.90 -0.58 20.56
CA THR A 85 -6.79 -1.52 21.28
C THR A 85 -6.28 -1.76 22.70
N ASP A 86 -7.21 -1.68 23.66
CA ASP A 86 -7.01 -1.83 25.11
C ASP A 86 -6.19 -0.74 25.82
N PHE A 87 -5.74 0.31 25.12
CA PHE A 87 -4.96 1.38 25.73
C PHE A 87 -5.87 2.38 26.49
N PRO A 88 -5.64 2.64 27.79
CA PRO A 88 -6.44 3.57 28.56
C PRO A 88 -6.05 5.03 28.28
N LEU A 89 -6.51 5.57 27.14
CA LEU A 89 -6.20 6.94 26.69
C LEU A 89 -6.56 8.01 27.74
N HIS A 90 -7.65 7.81 28.47
CA HIS A 90 -8.08 8.73 29.54
C HIS A 90 -7.03 8.86 30.66
N LYS A 91 -6.39 7.75 31.07
CA LYS A 91 -5.29 7.77 32.06
C LYS A 91 -4.07 8.50 31.52
N ALA A 92 -3.71 8.28 30.26
CA ALA A 92 -2.59 8.99 29.65
C ALA A 92 -2.83 10.52 29.59
N ILE A 93 -4.06 10.95 29.31
CA ILE A 93 -4.45 12.38 29.37
C ILE A 93 -4.35 12.93 30.80
N GLU A 94 -4.79 12.16 31.80
CA GLU A 94 -4.69 12.54 33.21
C GLU A 94 -3.22 12.66 33.66
N TYR A 95 -2.36 11.71 33.26
CA TYR A 95 -0.92 11.77 33.47
C TYR A 95 -0.32 13.05 32.88
N VAL A 96 -0.69 13.42 31.64
CA VAL A 96 -0.21 14.65 31.00
C VAL A 96 -0.68 15.90 31.77
N LYS A 97 -1.92 15.92 32.27
CA LYS A 97 -2.43 17.04 33.10
C LYS A 97 -1.64 17.16 34.40
N LEU A 98 -1.32 16.04 35.04
CA LEU A 98 -0.61 15.98 36.32
C LEU A 98 0.87 16.34 36.19
N ARG A 99 1.58 15.73 35.23
CA ARG A 99 3.04 15.79 35.10
C ARG A 99 3.55 16.81 34.09
N LYS A 100 2.69 17.26 33.17
CA LYS A 100 2.97 18.27 32.13
C LYS A 100 4.26 18.02 31.32
N PRO A 101 4.51 16.79 30.81
CA PRO A 101 5.66 16.53 29.95
C PRO A 101 5.48 17.22 28.58
N TYR A 102 6.56 17.35 27.81
CA TYR A 102 6.44 17.70 26.40
C TYR A 102 5.84 16.52 25.61
N VAL A 103 4.65 16.68 25.06
CA VAL A 103 3.93 15.60 24.38
C VAL A 103 4.17 15.67 22.87
N ILE A 104 4.62 14.56 22.27
CA ILE A 104 4.90 14.47 20.83
C ILE A 104 3.62 14.37 19.99
N ASN A 105 2.64 13.59 20.44
CA ASN A 105 1.34 13.42 19.77
C ASN A 105 0.23 13.83 20.74
N ASP A 106 -0.59 14.81 20.39
CA ASP A 106 -1.67 15.31 21.24
C ASP A 106 -2.65 14.16 21.57
N LEU A 107 -2.77 13.85 22.86
CA LEU A 107 -3.59 12.75 23.35
C LEU A 107 -5.09 13.03 23.28
N LYS A 108 -5.51 14.29 23.46
CA LYS A 108 -6.94 14.64 23.38
C LYS A 108 -7.44 14.48 21.96
N ARG A 109 -6.61 14.89 20.99
CA ARG A 109 -6.91 14.75 19.56
C ARG A 109 -7.02 13.30 19.09
N GLN A 110 -6.49 12.34 19.84
CA GLN A 110 -6.64 10.93 19.47
C GLN A 110 -8.09 10.43 19.58
N TYR A 111 -8.92 11.02 20.45
CA TYR A 111 -10.37 10.75 20.44
C TYR A 111 -11.07 11.24 19.16
N ASP A 112 -10.52 12.27 18.52
CA ASP A 112 -11.05 12.75 17.24
C ASP A 112 -10.73 11.76 16.11
N LEU A 113 -9.64 11.00 16.23
CA LEU A 113 -9.23 9.99 15.25
C LEU A 113 -10.03 8.69 15.34
N LEU A 114 -10.70 8.41 16.47
CA LEU A 114 -11.54 7.22 16.64
C LEU A 114 -12.92 7.35 15.97
N ASP A 115 -13.29 8.56 15.55
CA ASP A 115 -14.58 8.87 14.94
C ASP A 115 -14.36 9.50 13.56
N ARG A 116 -14.68 8.75 12.50
CA ARG A 116 -14.46 9.19 11.10
C ARG A 116 -15.19 10.49 10.78
N ARG A 117 -16.31 10.81 11.46
CA ARG A 117 -17.04 12.08 11.27
C ARG A 117 -16.20 13.26 11.72
N LYS A 118 -15.50 13.11 12.85
CA LYS A 118 -14.62 14.15 13.38
C LYS A 118 -13.38 14.31 12.51
N VAL A 119 -12.85 13.20 11.97
CA VAL A 119 -11.76 13.20 10.99
C VAL A 119 -12.16 14.03 9.77
N PHE A 120 -13.26 13.68 9.09
CA PHE A 120 -13.69 14.40 7.89
C PHE A 120 -14.07 15.86 8.17
N ARG A 121 -14.72 16.15 9.29
CA ARG A 121 -15.00 17.53 9.71
C ARG A 121 -13.72 18.36 9.86
N THR A 122 -12.67 17.76 10.41
CA THR A 122 -11.36 18.42 10.58
C THR A 122 -10.67 18.63 9.22
N LEU A 123 -10.71 17.64 8.33
CA LEU A 123 -10.18 17.77 6.97
C LEU A 123 -10.88 18.89 6.19
N ALA A 124 -12.21 18.96 6.26
CA ALA A 124 -13.01 20.00 5.63
C ALA A 124 -12.68 21.40 6.18
N LYS A 125 -12.56 21.54 7.50
CA LYS A 125 -12.21 22.82 8.16
C LYS A 125 -10.86 23.37 7.68
N GLU A 126 -9.90 22.49 7.41
CA GLU A 126 -8.54 22.85 6.97
C GLU A 126 -8.40 22.96 5.44
N GLY A 127 -9.51 22.83 4.70
CA GLY A 127 -9.51 22.87 3.25
C GLY A 127 -8.63 21.79 2.63
N ILE A 128 -8.62 20.59 3.22
CA ILE A 128 -7.93 19.42 2.68
C ILE A 128 -8.94 18.64 1.84
N GLU A 129 -8.58 18.35 0.59
CA GLU A 129 -9.40 17.54 -0.32
C GLU A 129 -9.62 16.14 0.25
N HIS A 130 -10.88 15.72 0.30
CA HIS A 130 -11.35 14.42 0.77
C HIS A 130 -12.62 14.05 -0.01
N PRO A 131 -13.02 12.76 -0.06
CA PRO A 131 -14.23 12.35 -0.77
C PRO A 131 -15.47 13.09 -0.25
N ARG A 132 -16.38 13.46 -1.18
CA ARG A 132 -17.71 13.95 -0.80
C ARG A 132 -18.41 12.85 -0.03
N HIS A 133 -18.97 13.17 1.12
CA HIS A 133 -19.54 12.19 2.03
C HIS A 133 -20.81 12.69 2.71
N GLY A 134 -21.67 11.74 3.09
CA GLY A 134 -22.87 11.93 3.89
C GLY A 134 -22.82 11.00 5.11
N VAL A 135 -23.35 11.46 6.24
CA VAL A 135 -23.34 10.69 7.50
C VAL A 135 -24.75 10.21 7.81
N LEU A 136 -24.93 8.90 7.93
CA LEU A 136 -26.17 8.28 8.35
C LEU A 136 -26.03 7.83 9.80
N MET A 137 -26.72 8.54 10.70
CA MET A 137 -26.85 8.15 12.09
C MET A 137 -28.12 7.32 12.24
N ARG A 138 -27.98 6.12 12.79
CA ARG A 138 -29.08 5.27 13.23
C ARG A 138 -28.88 5.04 14.72
N SER A 139 -29.76 5.59 15.54
CA SER A 139 -29.66 5.52 16.99
C SER A 139 -30.74 4.61 17.56
N ASP A 140 -30.42 3.91 18.65
CA ASP A 140 -31.43 3.28 19.50
C ASP A 140 -32.09 4.28 20.48
N SER A 141 -31.82 5.59 20.36
CA SER A 141 -32.17 6.59 21.37
C SER A 141 -32.56 7.95 20.77
N ASN A 142 -33.87 8.25 20.71
CA ASN A 142 -34.56 9.55 20.62
C ASN A 142 -34.01 10.71 19.76
N GLU A 143 -32.90 10.58 19.04
CA GLU A 143 -32.50 11.49 17.97
C GLU A 143 -33.23 11.09 16.68
N GLU A 144 -33.62 12.07 15.85
CA GLU A 144 -34.22 11.77 14.55
C GLU A 144 -33.20 10.97 13.72
N ASP A 145 -33.54 9.71 13.45
CA ASP A 145 -32.71 8.85 12.61
C ASP A 145 -32.51 9.51 11.24
N GLY A 146 -31.28 9.39 10.73
CA GLY A 146 -30.97 9.88 9.40
C GLY A 146 -31.82 9.16 8.35
N VAL A 147 -32.24 9.89 7.32
CA VAL A 147 -33.08 9.34 6.26
C VAL A 147 -32.18 8.69 5.22
N LEU A 148 -32.41 7.41 4.97
CA LEU A 148 -31.80 6.65 3.88
C LEU A 148 -32.89 6.16 2.93
N VAL A 149 -32.79 6.56 1.66
CA VAL A 149 -33.58 5.98 0.57
C VAL A 149 -32.63 5.19 -0.32
N GLU A 150 -32.93 3.93 -0.57
CA GLU A 150 -32.11 3.05 -1.40
C GLU A 150 -32.81 2.77 -2.73
N HIS A 151 -32.05 2.92 -3.81
CA HIS A 151 -32.45 2.59 -5.17
C HIS A 151 -31.49 1.55 -5.75
N ASN A 152 -31.78 1.05 -6.96
CA ASN A 152 -30.97 0.00 -7.59
C ASN A 152 -29.49 0.39 -7.74
N ASP A 153 -29.21 1.60 -8.26
CA ASP A 153 -27.86 2.07 -8.60
C ASP A 153 -27.42 3.34 -7.86
N HIS A 154 -28.18 3.78 -6.87
CA HIS A 154 -27.80 4.90 -6.01
C HIS A 154 -28.50 4.83 -4.66
N ILE A 155 -28.00 5.62 -3.71
CA ILE A 155 -28.65 5.87 -2.42
C ILE A 155 -28.81 7.37 -2.20
N GLU A 156 -29.78 7.74 -1.39
CA GLU A 156 -29.97 9.10 -0.90
C GLU A 156 -29.80 9.12 0.62
N VAL A 157 -28.79 9.83 1.10
CA VAL A 157 -28.47 9.96 2.52
C VAL A 157 -28.72 11.40 2.93
N ASN A 158 -29.76 11.63 3.74
CA ASN A 158 -30.21 12.98 4.14
C ASN A 158 -30.38 13.93 2.93
N GLY A 159 -30.96 13.41 1.83
CA GLY A 159 -31.16 14.14 0.57
C GLY A 159 -29.91 14.27 -0.33
N MET A 160 -28.75 13.76 0.09
CA MET A 160 -27.55 13.69 -0.75
C MET A 160 -27.52 12.39 -1.54
N VAL A 161 -27.55 12.49 -2.87
CA VAL A 161 -27.46 11.33 -3.77
C VAL A 161 -26.02 10.84 -3.90
N PHE A 162 -25.80 9.53 -3.78
CA PHE A 162 -24.54 8.83 -4.06
C PHE A 162 -24.78 7.72 -5.07
N ASN A 163 -24.22 7.85 -6.27
CA ASN A 163 -24.34 6.84 -7.31
C ASN A 163 -23.33 5.72 -7.09
N LYS A 164 -23.68 4.48 -7.46
CA LYS A 164 -22.71 3.39 -7.48
C LYS A 164 -21.66 3.64 -8.60
N PRO A 165 -20.36 3.41 -8.35
CA PRO A 165 -19.82 2.91 -7.09
C PRO A 165 -19.73 3.97 -5.99
N PHE A 166 -20.05 3.56 -4.76
CA PHE A 166 -19.86 4.36 -3.54
C PHE A 166 -19.28 3.49 -2.43
N VAL A 167 -18.70 4.13 -1.41
CA VAL A 167 -18.06 3.47 -0.27
C VAL A 167 -18.87 3.72 1.00
N GLU A 168 -19.09 2.68 1.80
CA GLU A 168 -19.74 2.73 3.11
C GLU A 168 -18.73 2.36 4.20
N LYS A 169 -18.47 3.32 5.11
CA LYS A 169 -17.53 3.18 6.22
C LYS A 169 -18.28 3.22 7.55
N PRO A 170 -18.00 2.31 8.50
CA PRO A 170 -18.48 2.47 9.88
C PRO A 170 -18.03 3.81 10.48
N VAL A 171 -18.86 4.41 11.31
CA VAL A 171 -18.49 5.68 11.97
C VAL A 171 -17.25 5.54 12.85
N SER A 172 -17.12 4.39 13.50
CA SER A 172 -15.92 4.02 14.25
C SER A 172 -14.75 3.82 13.30
N ALA A 173 -13.66 4.54 13.53
CA ALA A 173 -12.42 4.35 12.77
C ALA A 173 -11.71 3.04 13.16
N GLU A 174 -12.06 2.43 14.28
CA GLU A 174 -11.52 1.13 14.70
C GLU A 174 -12.20 -0.04 13.99
N ASP A 175 -13.40 0.18 13.44
CA ASP A 175 -14.07 -0.78 12.60
C ASP A 175 -13.59 -0.64 11.14
N HIS A 176 -12.99 -1.73 10.66
CA HIS A 176 -12.37 -1.82 9.33
C HIS A 176 -13.27 -2.54 8.32
N ASN A 177 -14.53 -2.83 8.68
CA ASN A 177 -15.52 -3.43 7.79
C ASN A 177 -16.09 -2.40 6.80
N ILE A 178 -15.29 -2.03 5.80
CA ILE A 178 -15.61 -1.01 4.80
C ILE A 178 -16.16 -1.68 3.55
N TYR A 179 -17.33 -1.26 3.07
CA TYR A 179 -17.99 -1.87 1.91
C TYR A 179 -17.94 -0.94 0.70
N ILE A 180 -17.77 -1.49 -0.49
CA ILE A 180 -17.83 -0.78 -1.76
C ILE A 180 -18.96 -1.40 -2.57
N TYR A 181 -19.93 -0.61 -3.00
CA TYR A 181 -21.08 -1.09 -3.74
C TYR A 181 -20.91 -0.84 -5.23
N TYR A 182 -21.15 -1.84 -6.08
CA TYR A 182 -20.92 -1.72 -7.53
C TYR A 182 -22.23 -1.52 -8.30
N PRO A 183 -22.20 -0.74 -9.40
CA PRO A 183 -23.39 -0.52 -10.21
C PRO A 183 -23.80 -1.80 -10.94
N SER A 184 -25.10 -1.91 -11.24
CA SER A 184 -25.70 -3.03 -11.95
C SER A 184 -25.07 -3.24 -13.33
N SER A 185 -24.59 -2.16 -13.96
CA SER A 185 -23.91 -2.18 -15.26
C SER A 185 -22.60 -2.98 -15.28
N VAL A 186 -21.99 -3.25 -14.12
CA VAL A 186 -20.76 -4.07 -14.01
C VAL A 186 -21.00 -5.38 -13.25
N GLY A 187 -22.27 -5.80 -13.09
CA GLY A 187 -22.66 -7.03 -12.42
C GLY A 187 -23.19 -6.85 -11.00
N GLY A 188 -23.21 -5.62 -10.46
CA GLY A 188 -23.70 -5.34 -9.12
C GLY A 188 -22.83 -5.93 -8.00
N GLY A 189 -23.44 -6.18 -6.85
CA GLY A 189 -22.78 -6.72 -5.67
C GLY A 189 -22.00 -5.67 -4.87
N SER A 190 -21.16 -6.17 -3.95
CA SER A 190 -20.33 -5.35 -3.08
C SER A 190 -18.99 -6.00 -2.74
N GLN A 191 -17.94 -5.19 -2.64
CA GLN A 191 -16.65 -5.60 -2.09
C GLN A 191 -16.63 -5.31 -0.59
N ARG A 192 -16.36 -6.33 0.23
CA ARG A 192 -16.35 -6.21 1.69
C ARG A 192 -14.92 -6.28 2.20
N LEU A 193 -14.37 -5.12 2.56
CA LEU A 193 -13.02 -4.99 3.11
C LEU A 193 -13.06 -5.31 4.60
N PHE A 194 -11.96 -5.86 5.10
CA PHE A 194 -11.77 -6.16 6.51
C PHE A 194 -10.30 -6.04 6.88
N ARG A 195 -10.01 -6.04 8.19
CA ARG A 195 -8.63 -6.06 8.66
C ARG A 195 -7.96 -7.34 8.17
N LYS A 196 -6.92 -7.21 7.36
CA LYS A 196 -6.18 -8.31 6.71
C LYS A 196 -6.05 -9.57 7.59
N ILE A 197 -6.53 -10.69 7.05
CA ILE A 197 -6.37 -12.04 7.59
C ILE A 197 -5.60 -12.85 6.55
N ASN A 198 -4.44 -13.36 6.91
CA ASN A 198 -3.55 -14.09 6.00
C ASN A 198 -3.26 -13.31 4.70
N ASN A 199 -3.72 -13.80 3.55
CA ASN A 199 -3.48 -13.23 2.23
C ASN A 199 -4.69 -12.46 1.67
N ARG A 200 -5.72 -12.23 2.49
CA ARG A 200 -6.94 -11.52 2.07
C ARG A 200 -7.14 -10.23 2.86
N SER A 201 -7.58 -9.19 2.15
CA SER A 201 -7.99 -7.88 2.70
C SER A 201 -9.43 -7.50 2.35
N SER A 202 -10.08 -8.26 1.46
CA SER A 202 -11.50 -8.14 1.13
C SER A 202 -12.01 -9.41 0.45
N TRP A 203 -13.33 -9.50 0.30
CA TRP A 203 -14.01 -10.51 -0.51
C TRP A 203 -15.18 -9.91 -1.27
N TYR A 204 -15.53 -10.49 -2.42
CA TYR A 204 -16.70 -10.08 -3.20
C TYR A 204 -17.96 -10.76 -2.68
N SER A 205 -19.02 -9.97 -2.50
CA SER A 205 -20.36 -10.41 -2.12
C SER A 205 -21.36 -10.09 -3.23
N PRO A 206 -22.29 -11.01 -3.57
CA PRO A 206 -23.36 -10.71 -4.51
C PRO A 206 -24.40 -9.72 -3.95
N VAL A 207 -24.37 -9.44 -2.64
CA VAL A 207 -25.32 -8.53 -1.98
C VAL A 207 -25.07 -7.10 -2.44
N SER A 208 -26.10 -6.50 -3.05
CA SER A 208 -26.06 -5.14 -3.59
C SER A 208 -26.70 -4.08 -2.67
N GLU A 209 -27.26 -4.53 -1.55
CA GLU A 209 -27.98 -3.70 -0.58
C GLU A 209 -27.08 -3.20 0.56
N VAL A 210 -27.32 -1.97 1.01
CA VAL A 210 -26.58 -1.37 2.13
C VAL A 210 -26.92 -1.98 3.48
N ARG A 211 -25.99 -1.93 4.43
CA ARG A 211 -26.23 -2.42 5.79
C ARG A 211 -27.36 -1.65 6.45
N LYS A 212 -28.28 -2.35 7.11
CA LYS A 212 -29.49 -1.78 7.73
C LYS A 212 -29.29 -1.38 9.19
N ASP A 213 -28.40 -2.08 9.90
CA ASP A 213 -28.10 -1.82 11.31
C ASP A 213 -26.81 -1.04 11.47
N GLY A 214 -26.76 -0.16 12.46
CA GLY A 214 -25.58 0.67 12.74
C GLY A 214 -25.51 1.94 11.90
N SER A 215 -24.55 2.80 12.28
CA SER A 215 -24.33 4.11 11.69
C SER A 215 -23.13 4.08 10.73
N TYR A 216 -23.22 4.83 9.63
CA TYR A 216 -22.24 4.78 8.54
C TYR A 216 -21.95 6.15 7.93
N ILE A 217 -20.81 6.25 7.27
CA ILE A 217 -20.46 7.32 6.35
C ILE A 217 -20.50 6.74 4.94
N TYR A 218 -21.27 7.37 4.07
CA TYR A 218 -21.32 7.06 2.64
C TYR A 218 -20.51 8.11 1.89
N GLU A 219 -19.58 7.70 1.05
CA GLU A 219 -18.72 8.61 0.28
C GLU A 219 -18.62 8.20 -1.19
N ASP A 220 -18.35 9.18 -2.05
CA ASP A 220 -18.09 8.95 -3.47
C ASP A 220 -16.87 8.03 -3.63
N PHE A 221 -16.99 7.00 -4.48
CA PHE A 221 -15.85 6.17 -4.83
C PHE A 221 -14.88 6.97 -5.70
N ILE A 222 -13.63 7.06 -5.25
CA ILE A 222 -12.57 7.73 -6.00
C ILE A 222 -11.84 6.68 -6.86
N PRO A 223 -11.89 6.77 -8.20
CA PRO A 223 -11.26 5.80 -9.10
C PRO A 223 -9.75 6.05 -9.16
N ALA A 224 -9.02 5.62 -8.13
CA ALA A 224 -7.57 5.63 -8.12
C ALA A 224 -7.01 4.51 -9.03
N ASP A 225 -5.73 4.63 -9.43
CA ASP A 225 -5.01 3.69 -10.32
C ASP A 225 -4.71 2.32 -9.66
N GLY A 226 -5.67 1.75 -8.93
CA GLY A 226 -5.57 0.46 -8.27
C GLY A 226 -4.63 0.41 -7.06
N THR A 227 -4.14 1.55 -6.59
CA THR A 227 -3.23 1.62 -5.44
C THR A 227 -3.63 2.69 -4.42
N ASP A 228 -3.42 2.36 -3.14
CA ASP A 228 -3.57 3.27 -2.02
C ASP A 228 -2.19 3.84 -1.64
N VAL A 229 -2.05 5.16 -1.62
CA VAL A 229 -0.81 5.82 -1.19
C VAL A 229 -0.86 6.01 0.33
N LYS A 230 0.01 5.31 1.06
CA LYS A 230 0.15 5.44 2.50
C LYS A 230 1.24 6.45 2.84
N VAL A 231 0.86 7.51 3.53
CA VAL A 231 1.76 8.59 3.93
C VAL A 231 2.06 8.48 5.42
N TYR A 232 3.35 8.62 5.76
CA TYR A 232 3.89 8.57 7.11
C TYR A 232 4.67 9.86 7.36
N ALA A 233 4.03 10.82 8.03
CA ALA A 233 4.59 12.11 8.37
C ALA A 233 5.29 12.09 9.73
N VAL A 234 6.40 12.82 9.83
CA VAL A 234 7.15 13.05 11.07
C VAL A 234 7.43 14.54 11.19
N GLY A 235 6.59 15.24 11.93
CA GLY A 235 6.53 16.69 11.94
C GLY A 235 5.96 17.26 10.63
N PRO A 236 5.80 18.59 10.57
CA PRO A 236 5.09 19.25 9.47
C PRO A 236 5.86 19.32 8.14
N TYR A 237 7.14 18.91 8.10
CA TYR A 237 8.03 19.12 6.94
C TYR A 237 8.64 17.83 6.39
N TYR A 238 8.34 16.67 6.98
CA TYR A 238 8.81 15.37 6.49
C TYR A 238 7.63 14.43 6.33
N ALA A 239 7.57 13.78 5.17
CA ALA A 239 6.60 12.73 4.88
C ALA A 239 7.24 11.68 3.96
N HIS A 240 7.17 10.43 4.39
CA HIS A 240 7.49 9.26 3.57
C HIS A 240 6.20 8.70 2.98
N ALA A 241 6.23 8.21 1.75
CA ALA A 241 5.07 7.61 1.11
C ALA A 241 5.41 6.30 0.40
N GLU A 242 4.51 5.33 0.55
CA GLU A 242 4.56 4.03 -0.12
C GLU A 242 3.16 3.70 -0.64
N ALA A 243 3.06 3.22 -1.87
CA ALA A 243 1.82 2.72 -2.45
C ALA A 243 1.71 1.22 -2.21
N ARG A 244 0.47 0.75 -2.06
CA ARG A 244 0.12 -0.67 -2.01
C ARG A 244 -1.11 -0.93 -2.88
N LYS A 245 -1.30 -2.17 -3.31
CA LYS A 245 -2.51 -2.57 -4.01
C LYS A 245 -3.75 -2.22 -3.19
N ALA A 246 -4.71 -1.54 -3.81
CA ALA A 246 -5.94 -1.16 -3.15
C ALA A 246 -6.76 -2.42 -2.81
N PRO A 247 -7.26 -2.56 -1.58
CA PRO A 247 -8.05 -3.72 -1.18
C PRO A 247 -9.38 -3.79 -1.93
N GLY A 248 -9.87 -2.67 -2.48
CA GLY A 248 -11.09 -2.62 -3.28
C GLY A 248 -11.03 -3.38 -4.62
N LEU A 249 -9.86 -3.86 -5.06
CA LEU A 249 -9.71 -4.62 -6.31
C LEU A 249 -10.17 -6.08 -6.17
N ASP A 250 -9.26 -7.01 -5.88
CA ASP A 250 -9.54 -8.45 -5.77
C ASP A 250 -9.40 -8.99 -4.34
N GLY A 251 -8.96 -8.15 -3.40
CA GLY A 251 -8.68 -8.52 -2.02
C GLY A 251 -7.48 -9.44 -1.81
N LYS A 252 -6.75 -9.85 -2.87
CA LYS A 252 -5.54 -10.69 -2.74
C LYS A 252 -4.35 -9.80 -2.44
N VAL A 253 -3.71 -10.06 -1.30
CA VAL A 253 -2.55 -9.28 -0.87
C VAL A 253 -1.30 -9.77 -1.57
N GLU A 254 -0.69 -8.90 -2.37
CA GLU A 254 0.55 -9.20 -3.07
C GLU A 254 1.71 -9.30 -2.09
N ARG A 255 2.50 -10.36 -2.23
CA ARG A 255 3.68 -10.62 -1.40
C ARG A 255 4.93 -10.80 -2.24
N ASP A 256 6.05 -10.33 -1.70
CA ASP A 256 7.38 -10.57 -2.25
C ASP A 256 7.86 -12.00 -1.94
N ALA A 257 9.05 -12.34 -2.45
CA ALA A 257 9.68 -13.64 -2.22
C ALA A 257 9.94 -13.95 -0.73
N ASP A 258 10.01 -12.92 0.12
CA ASP A 258 10.16 -13.08 1.58
C ASP A 258 8.80 -13.22 2.31
N GLY A 259 7.69 -13.26 1.56
CA GLY A 259 6.34 -13.29 2.12
C GLY A 259 5.87 -11.96 2.73
N LYS A 260 6.54 -10.83 2.47
CA LYS A 260 6.13 -9.50 2.93
C LYS A 260 5.24 -8.84 1.90
N GLU A 261 4.31 -8.00 2.35
CA GLU A 261 3.41 -7.26 1.47
C GLU A 261 4.17 -6.30 0.55
N VAL A 262 3.93 -6.39 -0.76
CA VAL A 262 4.59 -5.58 -1.79
C VAL A 262 4.24 -4.10 -1.58
N ARG A 263 5.26 -3.25 -1.70
CA ARG A 263 5.16 -1.80 -1.52
C ARG A 263 5.95 -1.11 -2.61
N TYR A 264 5.36 -0.08 -3.19
CA TYR A 264 6.01 0.73 -4.21
C TYR A 264 6.43 2.07 -3.60
N PRO A 265 7.68 2.51 -3.76
CA PRO A 265 8.09 3.83 -3.28
C PRO A 265 7.30 4.91 -4.00
N VAL A 266 6.79 5.90 -3.26
CA VAL A 266 6.03 7.02 -3.82
C VAL A 266 6.73 8.33 -3.48
N ILE A 267 6.93 9.16 -4.51
CA ILE A 267 7.35 10.54 -4.33
C ILE A 267 6.07 11.40 -4.23
N LEU A 268 5.96 12.14 -3.13
CA LEU A 268 4.88 13.11 -2.94
C LEU A 268 5.17 14.39 -3.73
N SER A 269 4.15 14.87 -4.44
CA SER A 269 4.16 16.20 -5.06
C SER A 269 4.21 17.31 -4.01
N HIS A 270 4.54 18.54 -4.41
CA HIS A 270 4.51 19.69 -3.50
C HIS A 270 3.13 19.89 -2.86
N LYS A 271 2.05 19.71 -3.63
CA LYS A 271 0.67 19.79 -3.13
C LYS A 271 0.41 18.74 -2.04
N GLU A 272 0.85 17.50 -2.24
CA GLU A 272 0.67 16.42 -1.26
C GLU A 272 1.54 16.61 0.00
N LYS A 273 2.75 17.18 -0.14
CA LYS A 273 3.56 17.59 1.02
C LYS A 273 2.84 18.66 1.85
N MET A 274 2.17 19.60 1.20
CA MET A 274 1.34 20.60 1.88
C MET A 274 0.11 19.98 2.55
N ILE A 275 -0.51 18.95 1.94
CA ILE A 275 -1.55 18.14 2.60
C ILE A 275 -0.99 17.48 3.86
N ALA A 276 0.16 16.78 3.77
CA ALA A 276 0.79 16.14 4.91
C ALA A 276 1.07 17.12 6.06
N ARG A 277 1.59 18.31 5.72
CA ARG A 277 1.80 19.41 6.68
C ARG A 277 0.50 19.79 7.39
N ARG A 278 -0.58 20.02 6.64
CA ARG A 278 -1.88 20.41 7.21
C ARG A 278 -2.46 19.31 8.09
N VAL A 279 -2.39 18.05 7.66
CA VAL A 279 -2.85 16.88 8.46
C VAL A 279 -2.13 16.84 9.82
N VAL A 280 -0.79 16.89 9.81
CA VAL A 280 0.00 16.86 11.07
C VAL A 280 -0.40 17.98 12.03
N LEU A 281 -0.55 19.21 11.53
CA LEU A 281 -0.90 20.38 12.34
C LEU A 281 -2.35 20.33 12.84
N ALA A 282 -3.29 19.93 11.98
CA ALA A 282 -4.72 19.90 12.28
C ALA A 282 -5.06 18.87 13.37
N PHE A 283 -4.47 17.68 13.27
CA PHE A 283 -4.71 16.59 14.21
C PHE A 283 -3.74 16.61 15.41
N GLY A 284 -2.76 17.52 15.43
CA GLY A 284 -1.77 17.61 16.50
C GLY A 284 -0.94 16.34 16.65
N GLN A 285 -0.74 15.58 15.57
CA GLN A 285 -0.01 14.32 15.58
C GLN A 285 1.34 14.51 14.90
N THR A 286 2.42 14.71 15.66
CA THR A 286 3.76 14.86 15.08
C THR A 286 4.14 13.63 14.26
N VAL A 287 3.92 12.43 14.80
CA VAL A 287 4.00 11.19 14.02
C VAL A 287 2.60 10.86 13.54
N CYS A 288 2.33 10.92 12.24
CA CYS A 288 1.00 10.71 11.69
C CYS A 288 1.01 9.88 10.41
N GLY A 289 0.22 8.81 10.38
CA GLY A 289 -0.11 8.03 9.19
C GLY A 289 -1.46 8.43 8.63
N PHE A 290 -1.58 8.53 7.32
CA PHE A 290 -2.85 8.77 6.62
C PHE A 290 -2.80 8.19 5.21
N ASP A 291 -3.97 7.94 4.62
CA ASP A 291 -4.11 7.34 3.30
C ASP A 291 -4.58 8.39 2.27
N LEU A 292 -3.96 8.35 1.09
CA LEU A 292 -4.22 9.21 -0.06
C LEU A 292 -4.69 8.39 -1.26
N LEU A 293 -5.72 8.89 -1.93
CA LEU A 293 -6.19 8.40 -3.23
C LEU A 293 -5.82 9.43 -4.30
N ARG A 294 -5.09 9.01 -5.34
CA ARG A 294 -4.75 9.84 -6.49
C ARG A 294 -5.73 9.55 -7.62
N ALA A 295 -6.48 10.55 -8.05
CA ALA A 295 -7.42 10.42 -9.16
C ALA A 295 -7.61 11.77 -9.86
N ASN A 296 -7.73 11.77 -11.19
CA ASN A 296 -8.01 12.96 -12.00
C ASN A 296 -7.08 14.15 -11.70
N GLY A 297 -5.79 13.89 -11.47
CA GLY A 297 -4.79 14.92 -11.16
C GLY A 297 -4.93 15.57 -9.78
N LYS A 298 -5.79 15.02 -8.91
CA LYS A 298 -6.00 15.44 -7.51
C LYS A 298 -5.61 14.32 -6.55
N SER A 299 -5.38 14.69 -5.29
CA SER A 299 -5.09 13.77 -4.20
C SER A 299 -6.09 14.00 -3.07
N TYR A 300 -6.80 12.93 -2.67
CA TYR A 300 -7.85 12.97 -1.66
C TYR A 300 -7.41 12.20 -0.42
N VAL A 301 -7.55 12.80 0.77
CA VAL A 301 -7.33 12.08 2.03
C VAL A 301 -8.58 11.28 2.35
N CYS A 302 -8.47 9.95 2.42
CA CYS A 302 -9.59 9.05 2.67
C CYS A 302 -9.59 8.44 4.09
N ASP A 303 -8.45 8.48 4.78
CA ASP A 303 -8.32 8.00 6.16
C ASP A 303 -7.15 8.67 6.91
N VAL A 304 -7.28 8.88 8.22
CA VAL A 304 -6.22 9.44 9.08
C VAL A 304 -6.08 8.58 10.34
N ASN A 305 -4.96 7.86 10.43
CA ASN A 305 -4.73 6.81 11.43
C ASN A 305 -4.07 7.31 12.73
N GLY A 306 -3.50 8.52 12.74
CA GLY A 306 -2.66 8.99 13.84
C GLY A 306 -1.31 8.28 13.89
N PHE A 307 -0.84 7.89 15.07
CA PHE A 307 0.53 7.39 15.25
C PHE A 307 0.81 6.12 14.44
N SER A 308 1.73 6.21 13.47
CA SER A 308 2.11 5.10 12.62
C SER A 308 3.54 5.24 12.12
N PHE A 309 4.29 4.13 12.09
CA PHE A 309 5.65 4.07 11.57
C PHE A 309 5.72 3.18 10.33
N VAL A 310 6.62 3.54 9.40
CA VAL A 310 7.05 2.69 8.30
C VAL A 310 7.76 1.46 8.88
N LYS A 311 7.56 0.27 8.27
CA LYS A 311 8.02 -1.00 8.85
C LYS A 311 9.36 -1.52 8.30
N THR A 312 9.76 -1.07 7.12
CA THR A 312 10.84 -1.72 6.35
C THR A 312 11.97 -0.79 5.95
N SER A 313 11.85 0.52 6.19
CA SER A 313 12.82 1.51 5.70
C SER A 313 13.80 1.94 6.79
N THR A 314 15.07 1.53 6.66
CA THR A 314 16.16 1.98 7.54
C THR A 314 16.36 3.49 7.46
N LYS A 315 16.29 4.06 6.24
CA LYS A 315 16.38 5.50 6.02
C LYS A 315 15.27 6.25 6.77
N TYR A 316 14.03 5.73 6.73
CA TYR A 316 12.94 6.31 7.51
C TYR A 316 13.25 6.32 9.01
N TYR A 317 13.86 5.25 9.55
CA TYR A 317 14.23 5.20 10.97
C TYR A 317 15.27 6.26 11.34
N GLU A 318 16.27 6.47 10.48
CA GLU A 318 17.31 7.48 10.67
C GLU A 318 16.74 8.90 10.62
N ASP A 319 15.97 9.20 9.57
CA ASP A 319 15.34 10.49 9.39
C ASP A 319 14.39 10.79 10.56
N THR A 320 13.57 9.81 10.96
CA THR A 320 12.64 9.94 12.10
C THR A 320 13.37 10.19 13.41
N ALA A 321 14.44 9.43 13.69
CA ALA A 321 15.24 9.59 14.90
C ALA A 321 15.87 11.00 14.98
N LYS A 322 16.44 11.48 13.87
CA LYS A 322 17.01 12.84 13.79
C LYS A 322 15.92 13.91 13.96
N ILE A 323 14.77 13.77 13.30
CA ILE A 323 13.69 14.77 13.39
C ILE A 323 13.12 14.82 14.81
N LEU A 324 12.79 13.68 15.41
CA LEU A 324 12.25 13.62 16.77
C LEU A 324 13.28 14.09 17.79
N GLY A 325 14.52 13.61 17.72
CA GLY A 325 15.61 14.03 18.61
C GLY A 325 15.85 15.54 18.54
N ASN A 326 15.99 16.12 17.35
CA ASN A 326 16.14 17.57 17.16
C ASN A 326 14.93 18.37 17.66
N THR A 327 13.72 17.83 17.53
CA THR A 327 12.50 18.49 18.00
C THR A 327 12.44 18.52 19.52
N ILE A 328 12.74 17.39 20.17
CA ILE A 328 12.78 17.24 21.62
C ILE A 328 13.88 18.14 22.21
N MET A 329 15.08 18.08 21.65
CA MET A 329 16.22 18.91 22.08
C MET A 329 15.90 20.40 21.97
N ARG A 330 15.42 20.88 20.81
CA ARG A 330 15.08 22.30 20.64
C ARG A 330 14.02 22.77 21.63
N ARG A 331 13.01 21.94 21.90
CA ARG A 331 11.92 22.30 22.81
C ARG A 331 12.36 22.34 24.28
N LEU A 332 13.09 21.31 24.72
CA LEU A 332 13.42 21.13 26.13
C LEU A 332 14.73 21.80 26.54
N ALA A 333 15.71 21.96 25.65
CA ALA A 333 16.95 22.65 25.98
C ALA A 333 16.72 24.13 26.36
N THR A 334 15.75 24.77 25.70
CA THR A 334 15.31 26.15 26.04
C THR A 334 14.66 26.23 27.42
N THR A 335 13.98 25.17 27.87
CA THR A 335 13.20 25.15 29.12
C THR A 335 14.00 24.67 30.32
N MET A 336 14.99 23.80 30.11
CA MET A 336 15.75 23.12 31.17
C MET A 336 17.12 23.74 31.46
N SER A 337 17.44 24.91 30.88
CA SER A 337 18.76 25.56 31.00
C SER A 337 19.93 24.62 30.66
N VAL A 338 19.69 23.64 29.78
CA VAL A 338 20.75 22.80 29.21
C VAL A 338 21.46 23.68 28.21
N ARG A 339 22.76 23.95 28.41
CA ARG A 339 23.58 24.67 27.43
C ARG A 339 23.51 23.89 26.12
N ILE A 340 22.78 24.42 25.13
CA ILE A 340 22.78 23.90 23.77
C ILE A 340 24.22 24.08 23.26
N PRO A 341 24.98 23.02 22.98
CA PRO A 341 26.23 23.18 22.27
C PRO A 341 25.89 23.70 20.87
N TYR A 342 26.63 24.71 20.41
CA TYR A 342 26.53 25.23 19.04
C TYR A 342 26.87 24.16 17.97
N GLN A 343 27.36 22.99 18.39
CA GLN A 343 27.58 21.79 17.60
C GLN A 343 26.52 20.72 17.93
N MET A 344 25.33 20.85 17.33
CA MET A 344 24.49 19.68 17.06
C MET A 344 25.25 18.78 16.07
N PRO A 345 25.07 17.45 16.07
CA PRO A 345 25.65 16.59 15.03
C PRO A 345 24.99 16.93 13.69
N VAL A 346 25.53 17.94 13.02
CA VAL A 346 25.49 18.07 11.57
C VAL A 346 26.33 16.91 11.11
N GLY A 347 25.67 15.87 10.59
CA GLY A 347 26.40 14.79 9.94
C GLY A 347 27.39 15.40 8.98
N GLU A 348 28.64 14.95 9.02
CA GLU A 348 29.58 15.24 7.96
C GLU A 348 28.89 14.86 6.64
N GLN A 349 28.66 15.89 5.82
CA GLN A 349 27.96 15.92 4.54
C GLN A 349 26.47 16.34 4.58
N GLU A 350 26.28 17.48 3.90
CA GLU A 350 25.05 18.11 3.43
C GLU A 350 24.26 18.91 4.48
N ALA A 351 24.23 20.23 4.22
CA ALA A 351 23.16 21.11 4.69
C ALA A 351 21.80 20.41 4.54
N PRO A 352 20.83 20.68 5.43
CA PRO A 352 19.51 20.04 5.37
C PRO A 352 18.96 20.12 3.93
N PRO A 353 18.24 19.12 3.41
CA PRO A 353 17.51 19.31 2.17
C PRO A 353 16.59 20.50 2.39
N LEU A 354 17.00 21.62 1.77
CA LEU A 354 16.37 22.92 1.81
C LEU A 354 14.88 22.68 1.56
N LEU A 355 14.04 22.93 2.56
CA LEU A 355 13.16 24.09 2.57
C LEU A 355 13.56 25.15 1.53
N ASP A 356 13.41 24.84 0.25
CA ASP A 356 13.31 25.85 -0.81
C ASP A 356 11.82 26.06 -1.12
N LEU A 357 11.25 27.03 -0.40
CA LEU A 357 10.11 27.79 -0.88
C LEU A 357 10.64 28.63 -2.03
N GLY A 358 10.31 28.23 -3.27
CA GLY A 358 10.88 28.80 -4.48
C GLY A 358 11.04 30.32 -4.50
N LEU A 359 12.08 30.72 -5.26
CA LEU A 359 12.61 32.05 -5.53
C LEU A 359 13.83 32.44 -4.68
N GLY A 360 14.94 31.72 -4.91
CA GLY A 360 16.30 32.20 -4.70
C GLY A 360 17.10 32.03 -6.00
N GLU A 361 17.69 33.12 -6.49
CA GLU A 361 18.37 33.26 -7.79
C GLU A 361 19.77 32.63 -7.88
N ASP A 362 20.07 31.53 -7.18
CA ASP A 362 21.40 30.90 -7.26
C ASP A 362 21.31 29.42 -7.69
N PRO A 363 21.79 29.07 -8.89
CA PRO A 363 21.77 27.69 -9.39
C PRO A 363 22.74 26.77 -8.61
N PRO A 364 22.42 25.47 -8.52
CA PRO A 364 23.18 24.53 -7.69
C PRO A 364 24.56 24.21 -8.27
N PHE A 365 25.58 24.22 -7.41
CA PHE A 365 26.95 23.79 -7.73
C PHE A 365 27.12 22.28 -7.50
N VAL A 366 27.64 21.59 -8.51
CA VAL A 366 27.97 20.17 -8.52
C VAL A 366 29.49 20.01 -8.49
N SER A 367 30.00 19.21 -7.56
CA SER A 367 31.42 18.89 -7.45
C SER A 367 31.80 17.76 -8.41
N THR A 368 32.80 17.99 -9.26
CA THR A 368 33.34 16.95 -10.15
C THR A 368 34.31 16.03 -9.40
N PRO A 369 34.61 14.82 -9.93
CA PRO A 369 35.64 13.92 -9.38
C PRO A 369 37.05 14.55 -9.30
N SER A 370 37.28 15.65 -10.01
CA SER A 370 38.50 16.45 -9.97
C SER A 370 38.50 17.56 -8.90
N GLY A 371 37.47 17.63 -8.04
CA GLY A 371 37.37 18.60 -6.95
C GLY A 371 36.98 20.02 -7.39
N LYS A 372 36.62 20.22 -8.66
CA LYS A 372 36.20 21.52 -9.19
C LYS A 372 34.67 21.66 -9.04
N LEU A 373 34.23 22.76 -8.46
CA LEU A 373 32.81 23.11 -8.38
C LEU A 373 32.34 23.64 -9.74
N MET A 374 31.30 23.03 -10.30
CA MET A 374 30.66 23.43 -11.56
C MET A 374 29.20 23.78 -11.33
N GLU A 375 28.66 24.77 -12.03
CA GLU A 375 27.29 25.24 -11.88
C GLU A 375 26.36 24.54 -12.89
N LEU A 376 25.27 23.91 -12.43
CA LEU A 376 24.29 23.28 -13.33
C LEU A 376 23.39 24.35 -13.95
N ARG A 377 23.62 24.67 -15.23
CA ARG A 377 22.87 25.72 -15.95
C ARG A 377 21.55 25.23 -16.56
N CYS A 378 21.50 24.01 -17.10
CA CYS A 378 20.26 23.42 -17.63
C CYS A 378 20.37 21.90 -17.70
N VAL A 379 19.21 21.23 -17.76
CA VAL A 379 19.09 19.80 -18.07
C VAL A 379 18.29 19.69 -19.37
N LEU A 380 18.90 19.12 -20.41
CA LEU A 380 18.26 18.87 -21.70
C LEU A 380 17.99 17.37 -21.83
N ALA A 381 16.71 17.00 -21.86
CA ALA A 381 16.27 15.64 -22.13
C ALA A 381 15.64 15.57 -23.53
N VAL A 382 16.20 14.71 -24.40
CA VAL A 382 15.65 14.42 -25.72
C VAL A 382 15.02 13.04 -25.66
N ILE A 383 13.69 12.98 -25.75
CA ILE A 383 12.94 11.72 -25.74
C ILE A 383 12.41 11.48 -27.16
N ARG A 384 12.83 10.38 -27.78
CA ARG A 384 12.27 9.90 -29.05
C ARG A 384 11.29 8.77 -28.74
N HIS A 385 10.02 8.97 -29.08
CA HIS A 385 9.05 7.88 -29.15
C HIS A 385 9.26 7.12 -30.47
N GLY A 386 9.59 5.83 -30.39
CA GLY A 386 9.53 4.96 -31.56
C GLY A 386 8.08 4.58 -31.79
N ASP A 387 7.49 5.03 -32.90
CA ASP A 387 6.12 4.71 -33.27
C ASP A 387 6.03 3.24 -33.71
N ARG A 388 6.05 2.34 -32.73
CA ARG A 388 5.61 0.95 -32.90
C ARG A 388 4.30 0.84 -32.15
N THR A 389 3.21 0.59 -32.88
CA THR A 389 1.94 0.21 -32.28
C THR A 389 2.21 -0.98 -31.35
N PRO A 390 1.93 -0.87 -30.03
CA PRO A 390 2.18 -1.96 -29.09
C PRO A 390 1.35 -3.18 -29.50
N LYS A 391 2.02 -4.27 -29.88
CA LYS A 391 1.33 -5.53 -30.16
C LYS A 391 0.96 -6.17 -28.83
N GLN A 392 -0.33 -6.30 -28.53
CA GLN A 392 -0.77 -7.00 -27.33
C GLN A 392 -0.60 -8.50 -27.58
N LYS A 393 0.35 -9.12 -26.86
CA LYS A 393 0.64 -10.55 -26.93
C LYS A 393 0.22 -11.20 -25.63
N MET A 394 -0.74 -12.10 -25.69
CA MET A 394 -1.10 -13.00 -24.60
C MET A 394 -0.35 -14.32 -24.80
N LYS A 395 0.36 -14.80 -23.79
CA LYS A 395 1.02 -16.11 -23.80
C LYS A 395 0.37 -16.99 -22.74
N VAL A 396 -0.05 -18.18 -23.14
CA VAL A 396 -0.73 -19.15 -22.29
C VAL A 396 -0.06 -20.50 -22.46
N ILE A 397 0.31 -21.16 -21.37
CA ILE A 397 0.79 -22.55 -21.42
C ILE A 397 -0.44 -23.45 -21.27
N VAL A 398 -0.59 -24.40 -22.20
CA VAL A 398 -1.73 -25.31 -22.23
C VAL A 398 -1.27 -26.75 -22.06
N HIS A 399 -2.00 -27.47 -21.21
CA HIS A 399 -1.79 -28.88 -20.88
C HIS A 399 -2.95 -29.78 -21.33
N ASP A 400 -4.05 -29.21 -21.80
CA ASP A 400 -5.27 -29.95 -22.17
C ASP A 400 -5.08 -30.74 -23.47
N GLU A 401 -5.39 -32.04 -23.45
CA GLU A 401 -5.25 -32.96 -24.59
C GLU A 401 -5.98 -32.49 -25.85
N ARG A 402 -7.10 -31.77 -25.70
CA ARG A 402 -7.87 -31.26 -26.83
C ARG A 402 -7.09 -30.22 -27.63
N PHE A 403 -6.23 -29.44 -26.99
CA PHE A 403 -5.31 -28.53 -27.69
C PHE A 403 -4.22 -29.27 -28.46
N PHE A 404 -3.73 -30.41 -27.94
CA PHE A 404 -2.81 -31.27 -28.69
C PHE A 404 -3.48 -31.97 -29.87
N ALA A 405 -4.77 -32.33 -29.76
CA ALA A 405 -5.56 -32.84 -30.88
C ALA A 405 -5.72 -31.79 -31.99
N LEU A 406 -6.01 -30.54 -31.61
CA LEU A 406 -6.05 -29.40 -32.53
C LEU A 406 -4.67 -29.15 -33.16
N PHE A 407 -3.60 -29.28 -32.37
CA PHE A 407 -2.22 -29.17 -32.85
C PHE A 407 -1.87 -30.26 -33.88
N LYS A 408 -2.36 -31.49 -33.66
CA LYS A 408 -2.21 -32.61 -34.62
C LYS A 408 -3.00 -32.36 -35.90
N LYS A 409 -4.24 -31.88 -35.78
CA LYS A 409 -5.16 -31.64 -36.90
C LYS A 409 -4.60 -30.65 -37.93
N TYR A 410 -3.86 -29.65 -37.48
CA TYR A 410 -3.24 -28.63 -38.34
C TYR A 410 -1.73 -28.88 -38.60
N ASP A 411 -1.27 -30.14 -38.53
CA ASP A 411 0.09 -30.57 -38.90
C ASP A 411 1.23 -29.93 -38.07
N GLY A 412 0.95 -29.46 -36.84
CA GLY A 412 1.92 -28.74 -36.01
C GLY A 412 3.15 -29.55 -35.62
N PHE A 413 3.03 -30.86 -35.46
CA PHE A 413 4.14 -31.74 -35.09
C PHE A 413 5.25 -31.82 -36.16
N LYS A 414 4.97 -31.39 -37.41
CA LYS A 414 5.99 -31.34 -38.47
C LYS A 414 6.89 -30.10 -38.37
N LYS A 415 6.39 -29.01 -37.78
CA LYS A 415 7.07 -27.70 -37.72
C LYS A 415 7.29 -27.17 -36.30
N ASN A 416 6.88 -27.93 -35.28
CA ASN A 416 6.81 -27.51 -33.88
C ASN A 416 6.06 -26.18 -33.64
N GLU A 417 5.27 -25.74 -34.63
CA GLU A 417 4.55 -24.47 -34.60
C GLU A 417 3.32 -24.54 -35.53
N ILE A 418 2.22 -23.91 -35.13
CA ILE A 418 1.03 -23.67 -35.94
C ILE A 418 0.62 -22.21 -35.82
N LYS A 419 0.39 -21.54 -36.96
CA LYS A 419 -0.16 -20.19 -37.02
C LYS A 419 -1.58 -20.22 -37.57
N MET A 420 -2.57 -19.98 -36.70
CA MET A 420 -3.98 -19.89 -37.04
C MET A 420 -4.38 -18.44 -37.26
N LYS A 421 -4.97 -18.19 -38.42
CA LYS A 421 -5.41 -16.84 -38.87
C LYS A 421 -6.81 -16.84 -39.44
N ARG A 422 -7.35 -18.01 -39.80
CA ARG A 422 -8.66 -18.12 -40.44
C ARG A 422 -9.76 -18.11 -39.37
N PRO A 423 -10.92 -17.46 -39.61
CA PRO A 423 -12.03 -17.41 -38.65
C PRO A 423 -12.44 -18.78 -38.14
N ASN A 424 -12.62 -19.75 -39.03
CA ASN A 424 -13.03 -21.11 -38.65
C ASN A 424 -12.03 -21.79 -37.70
N GLN A 425 -10.73 -21.50 -37.82
CA GLN A 425 -9.70 -22.06 -36.93
C GLN A 425 -9.74 -21.40 -35.55
N LEU A 426 -9.97 -20.08 -35.50
CA LEU A 426 -10.08 -19.33 -34.25
C LEU A 426 -11.39 -19.64 -33.52
N MET A 427 -12.47 -19.91 -34.25
CA MET A 427 -13.76 -20.39 -33.71
C MET A 427 -13.63 -21.77 -33.05
N GLU A 428 -12.90 -22.71 -33.67
CA GLU A 428 -12.61 -24.02 -33.06
C GLU A 428 -11.87 -23.88 -31.73
N VAL A 429 -10.95 -22.91 -31.62
CA VAL A 429 -10.24 -22.62 -30.37
C VAL A 429 -11.14 -21.94 -29.34
N LEU A 430 -12.01 -21.02 -29.79
CA LEU A 430 -12.96 -20.33 -28.92
C LEU A 430 -13.94 -21.32 -28.28
N GLU A 431 -14.48 -22.25 -29.06
CA GLU A 431 -15.40 -23.25 -28.55
C GLU A 431 -14.70 -24.16 -27.53
N LEU A 432 -13.46 -24.56 -27.83
CA LEU A 432 -12.66 -25.33 -26.89
C LEU A 432 -12.37 -24.58 -25.58
N ALA A 433 -12.09 -23.27 -25.67
CA ALA A 433 -11.90 -22.43 -24.50
C ALA A 433 -13.17 -22.29 -23.65
N ARG A 434 -14.35 -22.27 -24.28
CA ARG A 434 -15.66 -22.23 -23.58
C ARG A 434 -15.94 -23.53 -22.85
N GLU A 435 -15.71 -24.67 -23.49
CA GLU A 435 -15.87 -25.99 -22.86
C GLU A 435 -14.99 -26.11 -21.62
N ILE A 436 -13.69 -25.82 -21.76
CA ILE A 436 -12.75 -25.88 -20.64
C ILE A 436 -13.14 -24.91 -19.53
N LEU A 437 -13.56 -23.69 -19.88
CA LEU A 437 -14.01 -22.70 -18.90
C LEU A 437 -15.25 -23.19 -18.13
N ALA A 438 -16.22 -23.80 -18.80
CA ALA A 438 -17.42 -24.35 -18.18
C ALA A 438 -17.09 -25.50 -17.20
N GLU A 439 -16.15 -26.36 -17.57
CA GLU A 439 -15.63 -27.42 -16.69
C GLU A 439 -14.98 -26.84 -15.44
N HIS A 440 -14.13 -25.83 -15.57
CA HIS A 440 -13.49 -25.18 -14.42
C HIS A 440 -14.49 -24.45 -13.52
N ILE A 441 -15.51 -23.78 -14.09
CA ILE A 441 -16.60 -23.16 -13.31
C ILE A 441 -17.38 -24.21 -12.52
N THR A 442 -17.65 -25.37 -13.13
CA THR A 442 -18.33 -26.49 -12.46
C THR A 442 -17.48 -27.03 -11.32
N MET A 443 -16.18 -27.25 -11.56
CA MET A 443 -15.24 -27.71 -10.56
C MET A 443 -15.10 -26.74 -9.38
N ARG A 444 -15.06 -25.43 -9.65
CA ARG A 444 -15.07 -24.38 -8.62
C ARG A 444 -16.32 -24.47 -7.75
N ASN A 445 -17.49 -24.61 -8.36
CA ASN A 445 -18.75 -24.67 -7.60
C ASN A 445 -18.81 -25.94 -6.72
N THR A 446 -18.31 -27.08 -7.21
CA THR A 446 -18.20 -28.32 -6.42
C THR A 446 -17.23 -28.18 -5.25
N LEU A 447 -16.07 -27.55 -5.47
CA LEU A 447 -15.08 -27.29 -4.42
C LEU A 447 -15.61 -26.32 -3.36
N LEU A 448 -16.32 -25.26 -3.77
CA LEU A 448 -16.98 -24.33 -2.84
C LEU A 448 -18.05 -25.02 -1.99
N ALA A 449 -18.90 -25.85 -2.58
CA ALA A 449 -19.88 -26.65 -1.84
C ALA A 449 -19.21 -27.62 -0.86
N SER A 450 -18.10 -28.24 -1.28
CA SER A 450 -17.31 -29.13 -0.41
C SER A 450 -16.58 -28.38 0.71
N MET A 451 -16.32 -27.08 0.58
CA MET A 451 -15.76 -26.25 1.66
C MET A 451 -16.82 -25.78 2.66
N GLU A 452 -18.08 -25.64 2.24
CA GLU A 452 -19.20 -25.27 3.13
C GLU A 452 -19.57 -26.41 4.09
N ASP A 453 -19.30 -27.66 3.71
CA ASP A 453 -19.61 -28.87 4.50
C ASP A 453 -18.53 -29.22 5.55
N PHE A 454 -17.39 -28.53 5.59
CA PHE A 454 -16.26 -28.83 6.49
C PHE A 454 -16.03 -27.70 7.52
N GLU A 455 -16.29 -27.98 8.80
CA GLU A 455 -16.06 -27.05 9.92
C GLU A 455 -14.66 -27.22 10.58
N ASP A 456 -13.85 -28.19 10.16
CA ASP A 456 -12.59 -28.53 10.85
C ASP A 456 -11.33 -27.97 10.18
N THR A 457 -10.47 -27.35 10.99
CA THR A 457 -9.19 -26.75 10.57
C THR A 457 -8.10 -27.81 10.49
N GLY A 458 -7.86 -28.36 9.31
CA GLY A 458 -6.79 -29.35 9.06
C GLY A 458 -6.16 -29.27 7.66
N ASP A 459 -5.23 -30.18 7.37
CA ASP A 459 -4.46 -30.28 6.11
C ASP A 459 -5.36 -30.48 4.87
N GLU A 460 -6.56 -31.05 5.02
CA GLU A 460 -7.52 -31.22 3.92
C GLU A 460 -8.14 -29.89 3.46
N CYS A 461 -8.34 -28.94 4.38
CA CYS A 461 -8.81 -27.59 4.04
C CYS A 461 -7.74 -26.86 3.20
N ALA A 462 -6.47 -26.96 3.59
CA ALA A 462 -5.37 -26.39 2.81
C ALA A 462 -5.23 -27.03 1.41
N ARG A 463 -5.52 -28.33 1.28
CA ARG A 463 -5.55 -29.02 -0.02
C ARG A 463 -6.71 -28.52 -0.89
N LEU A 464 -7.92 -28.42 -0.34
CA LEU A 464 -9.10 -27.92 -1.05
C LEU A 464 -8.93 -26.44 -1.46
N GLU A 465 -8.32 -25.62 -0.60
CA GLU A 465 -7.97 -24.23 -0.92
C GLU A 465 -6.98 -24.14 -2.08
N HIS A 466 -5.96 -25.00 -2.11
CA HIS A 466 -4.98 -25.05 -3.19
C HIS A 466 -5.60 -25.53 -4.51
N GLU A 467 -6.46 -26.55 -4.47
CA GLU A 467 -7.21 -27.00 -5.64
C GLU A 467 -8.15 -25.90 -6.18
N LEU A 468 -8.85 -25.19 -5.28
CA LEU A 468 -9.69 -24.06 -5.66
C LEU A 468 -8.88 -22.93 -6.29
N GLU A 469 -7.67 -22.64 -5.78
CA GLU A 469 -6.77 -21.64 -6.35
C GLU A 469 -6.34 -22.01 -7.78
N GLN A 470 -5.98 -23.27 -8.03
CA GLN A 470 -5.64 -23.74 -9.38
C GLN A 470 -6.82 -23.61 -10.35
N VAL A 471 -8.02 -23.96 -9.89
CA VAL A 471 -9.24 -23.87 -10.70
C VAL A 471 -9.59 -22.40 -10.99
N GLU A 472 -9.48 -21.49 -10.01
CA GLU A 472 -9.71 -20.05 -10.22
C GLU A 472 -8.69 -19.41 -11.17
N GLU A 473 -7.42 -19.79 -11.10
CA GLU A 473 -6.40 -19.36 -12.06
C GLU A 473 -6.69 -19.89 -13.47
N GLY A 474 -7.16 -21.14 -13.58
CA GLY A 474 -7.68 -21.71 -14.81
C GLY A 474 -8.85 -20.88 -15.37
N ILE A 475 -9.86 -20.56 -14.55
CA ILE A 475 -11.00 -19.73 -14.96
C ILE A 475 -10.53 -18.40 -15.51
N LYS A 476 -9.66 -17.67 -14.80
CA LYS A 476 -9.15 -16.37 -15.26
C LYS A 476 -8.43 -16.48 -16.61
N ARG A 477 -7.58 -17.50 -16.76
CA ARG A 477 -6.82 -17.76 -17.98
C ARG A 477 -7.74 -18.05 -19.18
N TRP A 478 -8.72 -18.94 -19.00
CA TRP A 478 -9.64 -19.34 -20.06
C TRP A 478 -10.67 -18.25 -20.38
N ASP A 479 -11.13 -17.50 -19.37
CA ASP A 479 -12.04 -16.36 -19.53
C ASP A 479 -11.36 -15.20 -20.29
N GLN A 480 -10.09 -14.92 -19.98
CA GLN A 480 -9.28 -13.96 -20.73
C GLN A 480 -9.11 -14.39 -22.19
N MET A 481 -8.83 -15.68 -22.44
CA MET A 481 -8.70 -16.20 -23.80
C MET A 481 -10.02 -16.16 -24.57
N ARG A 482 -11.14 -16.51 -23.93
CA ARG A 482 -12.49 -16.40 -24.48
C ARG A 482 -12.78 -14.95 -24.88
N ALA A 483 -12.55 -14.00 -23.98
CA ALA A 483 -12.82 -12.58 -24.22
C ALA A 483 -12.04 -12.03 -25.42
N VAL A 484 -10.75 -12.37 -25.56
CA VAL A 484 -9.92 -11.95 -26.70
C VAL A 484 -10.45 -12.52 -28.02
N LEU A 485 -10.87 -13.78 -28.02
CA LEU A 485 -11.41 -14.45 -29.21
C LEU A 485 -12.82 -13.94 -29.57
N GLU A 486 -13.66 -13.64 -28.57
CA GLU A 486 -15.01 -13.08 -28.75
C GLU A 486 -14.99 -11.65 -29.26
N MET A 487 -14.09 -10.80 -28.75
CA MET A 487 -13.90 -9.45 -29.30
C MET A 487 -13.53 -9.49 -30.79
N TYR A 488 -12.78 -10.50 -31.22
CA TYR A 488 -12.43 -10.67 -32.63
C TYR A 488 -13.62 -11.14 -33.48
N ASP A 489 -14.42 -12.09 -32.99
CA ASP A 489 -15.65 -12.56 -33.67
C ASP A 489 -16.67 -11.41 -33.83
N MET A 490 -16.86 -10.60 -32.78
CA MET A 490 -17.73 -9.41 -32.83
C MET A 490 -17.24 -8.39 -33.86
N HIS A 491 -15.96 -8.03 -33.86
CA HIS A 491 -15.40 -7.10 -34.84
C HIS A 491 -15.44 -7.63 -36.28
N GLN A 492 -15.34 -8.95 -36.48
CA GLN A 492 -15.54 -9.53 -37.81
C GLN A 492 -16.99 -9.41 -38.29
N ARG A 493 -17.98 -9.66 -37.42
CA ARG A 493 -19.40 -9.49 -37.75
C ARG A 493 -19.74 -8.04 -38.05
N GLU A 494 -19.25 -7.11 -37.25
CA GLU A 494 -19.41 -5.66 -37.49
C GLU A 494 -18.77 -5.23 -38.83
N CYS A 495 -17.60 -5.76 -39.18
CA CYS A 495 -16.96 -5.45 -40.46
C CYS A 495 -17.72 -6.05 -41.67
N ILE A 496 -18.35 -7.22 -41.52
CA ILE A 496 -19.17 -7.85 -42.56
C ILE A 496 -20.48 -7.07 -42.74
N GLU A 497 -21.16 -6.70 -41.63
CA GLU A 497 -22.36 -5.84 -41.67
C GLU A 497 -22.05 -4.45 -42.23
N TYR A 498 -20.85 -3.91 -42.00
CA TYR A 498 -20.39 -2.66 -42.59
C TYR A 498 -20.09 -2.80 -44.10
N GLU A 499 -19.47 -3.90 -44.54
CA GLU A 499 -19.25 -4.18 -45.97
C GLU A 499 -20.57 -4.47 -46.72
N GLU A 500 -21.57 -5.06 -46.08
CA GLU A 500 -22.92 -5.25 -46.64
C GLU A 500 -23.74 -3.95 -46.69
N SER A 501 -23.67 -3.10 -45.66
CA SER A 501 -24.38 -1.81 -45.61
C SER A 501 -23.72 -0.67 -46.39
N ALA A 502 -22.40 -0.75 -46.65
CA ALA A 502 -21.68 0.20 -47.50
C ALA A 502 -21.94 0.01 -49.01
N SER A 503 -22.70 -1.03 -49.40
CA SER A 503 -23.10 -1.25 -50.80
C SER A 503 -24.15 -0.25 -51.30
N ASP A 504 -24.79 0.54 -50.42
CA ASP A 504 -25.89 1.44 -50.78
C ASP A 504 -25.71 2.94 -50.44
N ILE A 505 -24.66 3.40 -49.74
CA ILE A 505 -24.49 4.86 -49.46
C ILE A 505 -23.03 5.33 -49.44
N ASP A 506 -22.77 6.38 -50.23
CA ASP A 506 -21.69 7.38 -50.28
C ASP A 506 -20.28 7.07 -49.71
N ASN A 507 -19.28 7.30 -50.57
CA ASN A 507 -17.90 6.83 -50.51
C ASN A 507 -16.98 7.67 -49.59
N SER A 508 -17.49 8.20 -48.46
CA SER A 508 -16.80 9.19 -47.64
C SER A 508 -16.54 8.81 -46.16
N LYS A 509 -16.81 7.56 -45.75
CA LYS A 509 -16.43 7.08 -44.41
C LYS A 509 -15.19 6.18 -44.48
N GLU A 510 -14.13 6.58 -43.78
CA GLU A 510 -12.92 5.76 -43.60
C GLU A 510 -13.29 4.40 -42.98
N CYS A 511 -12.80 3.32 -43.60
CA CYS A 511 -12.96 1.94 -43.13
C CYS A 511 -12.24 1.77 -41.78
N PRO A 512 -12.86 1.17 -40.74
CA PRO A 512 -12.18 0.91 -39.49
C PRO A 512 -10.94 0.01 -39.73
N PRO A 513 -9.84 0.21 -38.97
CA PRO A 513 -8.62 -0.56 -39.16
C PRO A 513 -8.90 -2.06 -38.98
N LYS A 514 -8.54 -2.87 -39.99
CA LYS A 514 -8.67 -4.33 -39.93
C LYS A 514 -7.71 -4.90 -38.88
N HIS A 515 -8.17 -5.00 -37.64
CA HIS A 515 -7.46 -5.72 -36.57
C HIS A 515 -7.26 -7.18 -36.99
N ARG A 516 -6.03 -7.68 -36.95
CA ARG A 516 -5.72 -9.07 -37.34
C ARG A 516 -5.30 -9.85 -36.11
N LEU A 517 -6.11 -10.83 -35.71
CA LEU A 517 -5.74 -11.80 -34.69
C LEU A 517 -4.94 -12.94 -35.32
N VAL A 518 -3.79 -13.25 -34.74
CA VAL A 518 -2.97 -14.40 -35.09
C VAL A 518 -2.77 -15.21 -33.82
N MET A 519 -3.21 -16.46 -33.83
CA MET A 519 -2.88 -17.40 -32.79
C MET A 519 -1.72 -18.28 -33.26
N GLU A 520 -0.73 -18.45 -32.41
CA GLU A 520 0.47 -19.20 -32.65
C GLU A 520 0.64 -20.23 -31.54
N CYS A 521 0.50 -21.51 -31.87
CA CYS A 521 0.80 -22.60 -30.94
C CYS A 521 2.21 -23.10 -31.24
N ARG A 522 3.05 -23.28 -30.23
CA ARG A 522 4.37 -23.90 -30.33
C ARG A 522 4.44 -25.09 -29.39
N LEU A 523 5.30 -26.06 -29.69
CA LEU A 523 5.67 -27.11 -28.74
C LEU A 523 7.02 -26.74 -28.14
N ASP A 524 7.08 -26.60 -26.82
CA ASP A 524 8.36 -26.49 -26.12
C ASP A 524 8.87 -27.89 -25.79
N SER A 525 10.08 -28.20 -26.24
CA SER A 525 10.91 -29.21 -25.61
C SER A 525 11.43 -28.62 -24.30
N ALA A 526 11.19 -29.29 -23.17
CA ALA A 526 11.68 -28.83 -21.88
C ALA A 526 13.20 -28.56 -21.93
N GLY A 527 13.59 -27.30 -21.82
CA GLY A 527 14.98 -26.85 -21.73
C GLY A 527 15.27 -25.65 -22.63
N GLU A 528 15.60 -24.53 -21.99
CA GLU A 528 16.15 -23.28 -22.56
C GLU A 528 15.15 -22.26 -23.11
N GLU A 529 14.73 -21.32 -22.25
CA GLU A 529 14.96 -19.87 -22.44
C GLU A 529 14.24 -19.07 -21.33
N SER A 530 14.83 -19.05 -20.13
CA SER A 530 14.72 -17.90 -19.24
C SER A 530 15.91 -17.00 -19.52
N HIS A 531 15.69 -15.85 -20.16
CA HIS A 531 16.72 -14.84 -20.35
C HIS A 531 17.22 -14.33 -18.99
N SER A 532 18.47 -14.69 -18.63
CA SER A 532 19.32 -13.90 -17.75
C SER A 532 20.71 -13.77 -18.36
N SER A 533 21.18 -12.53 -18.39
CA SER A 533 22.55 -12.02 -18.59
C SER A 533 23.73 -13.01 -18.47
N GLU A 534 24.61 -12.92 -19.48
CA GLU A 534 26.06 -13.18 -19.54
C GLU A 534 26.74 -14.04 -18.43
N GLY A 535 27.46 -15.09 -18.85
CA GLY A 535 28.54 -15.68 -18.06
C GLY A 535 29.05 -17.06 -18.50
N SER A 536 30.19 -17.07 -19.19
CA SER A 536 31.28 -18.08 -19.24
C SER A 536 31.04 -19.55 -19.63
N GLU A 537 31.83 -19.98 -20.62
CA GLU A 537 32.13 -21.35 -21.04
C GLU A 537 32.86 -22.18 -19.97
N SER A 538 32.56 -23.49 -19.89
CA SER A 538 33.53 -24.57 -19.66
C SER A 538 32.90 -25.96 -19.87
N GLU A 539 33.69 -26.88 -20.45
CA GLU A 539 33.35 -28.22 -20.94
C GLU A 539 33.19 -29.33 -19.87
N GLU A 540 32.69 -30.47 -20.37
CA GLU A 540 32.83 -31.89 -19.94
C GLU A 540 31.87 -32.51 -18.92
N GLY A 541 31.30 -33.66 -19.31
CA GLY A 541 30.76 -34.67 -18.38
C GLY A 541 29.55 -35.46 -18.88
N SER A 542 29.77 -36.47 -19.73
CA SER A 542 28.76 -37.45 -20.13
C SER A 542 28.41 -38.44 -19.00
N THR A 543 27.14 -38.56 -18.63
CA THR A 543 26.57 -39.79 -18.04
C THR A 543 25.10 -39.92 -18.43
N GLU A 544 24.77 -41.01 -19.12
CA GLU A 544 23.40 -41.46 -19.38
C GLU A 544 22.69 -41.75 -18.04
N THR A 545 21.49 -41.22 -17.87
CA THR A 545 20.52 -41.83 -16.96
C THR A 545 19.11 -41.65 -17.54
N VAL A 546 18.55 -42.76 -18.00
CA VAL A 546 17.18 -42.90 -18.51
C VAL A 546 16.22 -42.87 -17.33
N TRP A 547 15.45 -41.78 -17.16
CA TRP A 547 14.27 -41.73 -16.31
C TRP A 547 13.19 -40.81 -16.92
N GLY A 548 12.00 -41.39 -17.14
CA GLY A 548 10.71 -40.70 -17.04
C GLY A 548 10.27 -39.86 -18.25
N ALA A 549 9.09 -40.15 -18.77
CA ALA A 549 8.45 -39.40 -19.85
C ALA A 549 8.35 -37.90 -19.51
N VAL A 550 9.01 -37.07 -20.31
CA VAL A 550 8.92 -35.60 -20.25
C VAL A 550 7.51 -35.18 -20.64
N GLU A 551 6.77 -34.56 -19.73
CA GLU A 551 5.53 -33.85 -20.02
C GLU A 551 5.82 -32.81 -21.11
N ARG A 552 5.26 -33.00 -22.31
CA ARG A 552 5.42 -32.09 -23.44
C ARG A 552 4.39 -30.97 -23.29
N TYR A 553 4.84 -29.72 -23.27
CA TYR A 553 3.96 -28.57 -23.14
C TYR A 553 3.79 -27.86 -24.49
N SER A 554 2.59 -27.32 -24.76
CA SER A 554 2.38 -26.44 -25.91
C SER A 554 2.14 -25.00 -25.44
N PRO A 555 3.13 -24.10 -25.50
CA PRO A 555 2.88 -22.67 -25.39
C PRO A 555 1.98 -22.18 -26.53
N VAL A 556 0.86 -21.58 -26.17
CA VAL A 556 -0.08 -20.91 -27.06
C VAL A 556 0.08 -19.40 -26.89
N ALA A 557 0.58 -18.73 -27.91
CA ALA A 557 0.65 -17.28 -27.99
C ALA A 557 -0.47 -16.73 -28.87
N ILE A 558 -1.34 -15.89 -28.32
CA ILE A 558 -2.35 -15.15 -29.08
C ILE A 558 -1.86 -13.72 -29.23
N GLN A 559 -1.77 -13.26 -30.47
CA GLN A 559 -1.25 -11.96 -30.82
C GLN A 559 -2.27 -11.18 -31.63
N THR A 560 -2.61 -9.98 -31.19
CA THR A 560 -3.29 -8.98 -32.01
C THR A 560 -2.23 -8.16 -32.76
N ALA A 561 -2.46 -7.91 -34.05
CA ALA A 561 -1.62 -7.10 -34.92
C ALA A 561 -2.31 -5.81 -35.33
#